data_AF-A0A1M6UIV4-F1
#
_entry.id   AF-A0A1M6UIV4-F1
#
_cell.length_a   1.000
_cell.length_b   1.000
_cell.length_c   1.000
_cell.angle_alpha   90.00
_cell.angle_beta   90.00
_cell.angle_gamma   90.00
#
_symmetry.space_group_name_H-M   'P 1'
#
loop_
_entity.id
_entity.type
_entity.pdbx_description
1 polymer ?
#
loop_
_entity_poly.entity_id
_entity_poly.type
_entity_poly.pdbx_seq_one_letter_code
_entity_poly.pdbx_strand_id
1 'polypeptide(L)'
;MSTKWRHGIWLATMLSVSAAAHADIDCNGGRGGYRMQTSDSWFHSDKLKHFAVSAPFGALGAYLTRDTEHPVIYGTLIGTIPGLIKEGIDGTCRGGGFSYKDLVADVAGALTGALLTNWAISYSRDGRSRTVAISYSRRF
;
A
#
# COMPACT_ATOMS: atom_id res chain seq x y z
N MET A 1 -21.65 2.00 -12.57
CA MET A 1 -20.83 1.99 -11.32
C MET A 1 -21.53 2.85 -10.27
N SER A 2 -21.80 2.32 -9.08
CA SER A 2 -22.51 3.05 -8.01
C SER A 2 -21.65 4.21 -7.47
N THR A 3 -22.27 5.36 -7.23
CA THR A 3 -21.63 6.60 -6.72
C THR A 3 -20.80 6.38 -5.45
N LYS A 4 -21.17 5.45 -4.57
CA LYS A 4 -20.40 5.13 -3.35
C LYS A 4 -18.99 4.59 -3.64
N TRP A 5 -18.82 3.90 -4.78
CA TRP A 5 -17.52 3.32 -5.19
C TRP A 5 -16.52 4.35 -5.72
N ARG A 6 -17.00 5.44 -6.36
CA ARG A 6 -16.12 6.55 -6.78
C ARG A 6 -15.52 7.26 -5.57
N HIS A 7 -16.29 7.44 -4.49
CA HIS A 7 -15.82 8.11 -3.28
C HIS A 7 -14.73 7.31 -2.55
N GLY A 8 -14.80 5.97 -2.53
CA GLY A 8 -13.77 5.14 -1.89
C GLY A 8 -12.40 5.23 -2.56
N ILE A 9 -12.37 5.30 -3.89
CA ILE A 9 -11.13 5.50 -4.66
C ILE A 9 -10.57 6.90 -4.36
N TRP A 10 -11.40 7.94 -4.42
CA TRP A 10 -10.95 9.30 -4.10
C TRP A 10 -10.40 9.42 -2.68
N LEU A 11 -10.99 8.72 -1.71
CA LEU A 11 -10.51 8.69 -0.33
C LEU A 11 -9.17 7.98 -0.20
N ALA A 12 -9.00 6.81 -0.84
CA ALA A 12 -7.72 6.10 -0.86
C ALA A 12 -6.63 6.90 -1.58
N THR A 13 -6.96 7.58 -2.69
CA THR A 13 -6.04 8.46 -3.40
C THR A 13 -5.68 9.69 -2.56
N MET A 14 -6.65 10.34 -1.91
CA MET A 14 -6.40 11.47 -1.00
C MET A 14 -5.54 11.06 0.20
N LEU A 15 -5.82 9.91 0.83
CA LEU A 15 -5.00 9.35 1.91
C LEU A 15 -3.58 9.04 1.45
N SER A 16 -3.41 8.47 0.26
CA SER A 16 -2.08 8.17 -0.31
C SER A 16 -1.29 9.45 -0.64
N VAL A 17 -1.97 10.47 -1.17
CA VAL A 17 -1.35 11.77 -1.49
C VAL A 17 -0.96 12.52 -0.21
N SER A 18 -1.82 12.53 0.81
CA SER A 18 -1.50 13.11 2.12
C SER A 18 -0.35 12.35 2.81
N ALA A 19 -0.33 11.02 2.71
CA ALA A 19 0.73 10.20 3.27
C ALA A 19 2.08 10.44 2.59
N ALA A 20 2.11 10.52 1.25
CA ALA A 20 3.32 10.92 0.51
C ALA A 20 3.79 12.33 0.86
N ALA A 21 2.88 13.27 1.13
CA ALA A 21 3.25 14.62 1.55
C ALA A 21 3.94 14.68 2.93
N HIS A 22 3.84 13.62 3.73
CA HIS A 22 4.50 13.50 5.04
C HIS A 22 5.73 12.58 5.04
N ALA A 23 6.04 11.94 3.91
CA ALA A 23 7.28 11.20 3.74
C ALA A 23 8.43 12.20 3.53
N ASP A 24 8.96 12.73 4.63
CA ASP A 24 10.08 13.68 4.61
C ASP A 24 11.33 13.02 4.01
N ILE A 25 12.00 13.70 3.07
CA ILE A 25 13.30 13.29 2.53
C ILE A 25 14.32 14.25 3.13
N ASP A 26 14.90 13.86 4.27
CA ASP A 26 15.84 14.73 4.99
C ASP A 26 17.26 14.55 4.45
N CYS A 27 17.56 15.29 3.38
CA CYS A 27 18.88 15.36 2.77
C CYS A 27 19.56 16.72 3.01
N ASN A 28 19.32 17.35 4.17
CA ASN A 28 19.84 18.67 4.54
C ASN A 28 21.38 18.81 4.42
N GLY A 29 22.12 17.69 4.51
CA GLY A 29 23.59 17.66 4.38
C GLY A 29 24.13 17.40 2.96
N GLY A 30 23.26 17.26 1.95
CA GLY A 30 23.63 16.87 0.58
C GLY A 30 23.74 15.36 0.36
N ARG A 31 23.99 14.97 -0.89
CA ARG A 31 24.16 13.56 -1.31
C ARG A 31 25.62 13.12 -1.16
N GLY A 32 25.83 11.90 -0.69
CA GLY A 32 27.12 11.25 -0.51
C GLY A 32 27.14 9.83 -1.08
N GLY A 33 28.14 9.04 -0.71
CA GLY A 33 28.18 7.60 -1.05
C GLY A 33 27.03 6.83 -0.41
N TYR A 34 26.71 5.66 -0.95
CA TYR A 34 25.61 4.83 -0.46
C TYR A 34 25.91 4.26 0.95
N ARG A 35 25.00 4.46 1.91
CA ARG A 35 25.15 4.02 3.31
C ARG A 35 23.95 3.18 3.73
N MET A 36 24.23 2.11 4.47
CA MET A 36 23.22 1.30 5.16
C MET A 36 23.10 1.73 6.61
N GLN A 37 21.87 1.95 7.07
CA GLN A 37 21.54 2.21 8.45
C GLN A 37 21.12 0.90 9.13
N THR A 38 21.92 0.45 10.10
CA THR A 38 21.71 -0.83 10.79
C THR A 38 21.39 -0.68 12.27
N SER A 39 21.69 0.49 12.86
CA SER A 39 21.61 0.78 14.29
C SER A 39 20.28 1.41 14.74
N ASP A 40 19.30 1.55 13.83
CA ASP A 40 17.98 2.10 14.14
C ASP A 40 17.11 1.09 14.94
N SER A 41 16.07 1.56 15.62
CA SER A 41 15.21 0.71 16.45
C SER A 41 13.96 0.24 15.69
N TRP A 42 13.57 -1.02 15.89
CA TRP A 42 12.37 -1.62 15.31
C TRP A 42 11.04 -0.98 15.77
N PHE A 43 11.02 -0.38 16.96
CA PHE A 43 9.79 0.12 17.58
C PHE A 43 9.77 1.64 17.75
N HIS A 44 10.53 2.35 16.90
CA HIS A 44 10.51 3.80 16.91
C HIS A 44 9.27 4.36 16.18
N SER A 45 8.84 5.57 16.55
CA SER A 45 7.68 6.25 15.95
C SER A 45 7.81 6.44 14.43
N ASP A 46 9.04 6.52 13.95
CA ASP A 46 9.43 6.53 12.55
C ASP A 46 8.89 5.30 11.78
N LYS A 47 9.06 4.08 12.32
CA LYS A 47 8.58 2.84 11.66
C LYS A 47 7.06 2.81 11.51
N LEU A 48 6.36 3.39 12.49
CA LEU A 48 4.91 3.54 12.42
C LEU A 48 4.49 4.48 11.29
N LYS A 49 5.28 5.51 10.97
CA LYS A 49 5.01 6.39 9.82
C LYS A 49 5.16 5.63 8.52
N HIS A 50 6.26 4.89 8.33
CA HIS A 50 6.47 4.01 7.18
C HIS A 50 5.29 3.06 6.96
N PHE A 51 4.92 2.34 8.01
CA PHE A 51 3.74 1.46 8.00
C PHE A 51 2.44 2.20 7.62
N ALA A 52 2.14 3.31 8.28
CA ALA A 52 0.90 4.04 8.08
C ALA A 52 0.82 4.68 6.69
N VAL A 53 1.94 5.19 6.18
CA VAL A 53 2.05 5.82 4.86
C VAL A 53 1.94 4.79 3.75
N SER A 54 2.52 3.61 3.93
CA SER A 54 2.51 2.54 2.93
C SER A 54 1.18 1.80 2.82
N ALA A 55 0.34 1.83 3.86
CA ALA A 55 -0.97 1.17 3.84
C ALA A 55 -1.91 1.70 2.73
N PRO A 56 -2.14 3.02 2.55
CA PRO A 56 -2.89 3.54 1.41
C PRO A 56 -2.35 3.09 0.05
N PHE A 57 -1.03 3.00 -0.12
CA PHE A 57 -0.43 2.56 -1.39
C PHE A 57 -0.70 1.08 -1.67
N GLY A 58 -0.58 0.22 -0.66
CA GLY A 58 -0.96 -1.18 -0.78
C GLY A 58 -2.45 -1.39 -1.07
N ALA A 59 -3.31 -0.57 -0.45
CA ALA A 59 -4.74 -0.55 -0.74
C ALA A 59 -5.03 -0.16 -2.20
N LEU A 60 -4.40 0.90 -2.69
CA LEU A 60 -4.51 1.33 -4.08
C LEU A 60 -4.00 0.24 -5.03
N GLY A 61 -2.85 -0.36 -4.73
CA GLY A 61 -2.27 -1.46 -5.50
C GLY A 61 -3.26 -2.63 -5.62
N ALA A 62 -3.80 -3.10 -4.50
CA ALA A 62 -4.75 -4.22 -4.49
C ALA A 62 -6.05 -3.90 -5.22
N TYR A 63 -6.47 -2.63 -5.19
CA TYR A 63 -7.61 -2.17 -5.99
C TYR A 63 -7.32 -2.21 -7.50
N LEU A 64 -6.13 -1.77 -7.93
CA LEU A 64 -5.72 -1.81 -9.33
C LEU A 64 -5.60 -3.25 -9.84
N THR A 65 -5.17 -4.17 -8.98
CA THR A 65 -4.94 -5.58 -9.32
C THR A 65 -6.09 -6.49 -8.91
N ARG A 66 -7.26 -5.94 -8.54
CA ARG A 66 -8.43 -6.66 -8.01
C ARG A 66 -9.01 -7.76 -8.92
N ASP A 67 -8.68 -7.70 -10.20
CA ASP A 67 -9.17 -8.62 -11.25
C ASP A 67 -8.07 -9.61 -11.68
N THR A 68 -6.94 -9.64 -10.97
CA THR A 68 -5.86 -10.63 -11.14
C THR A 68 -6.05 -11.83 -10.20
N GLU A 69 -5.26 -12.89 -10.39
CA GLU A 69 -5.28 -14.08 -9.52
C GLU A 69 -4.80 -13.79 -8.08
N HIS A 70 -3.92 -12.78 -7.91
CA HIS A 70 -3.27 -12.50 -6.63
C HIS A 70 -3.28 -11.00 -6.29
N PRO A 71 -4.47 -10.39 -6.08
CA PRO A 71 -4.61 -8.95 -5.86
C PRO A 71 -3.84 -8.44 -4.65
N VAL A 72 -3.76 -9.24 -3.57
CA VAL A 72 -3.02 -8.87 -2.35
C VAL A 72 -1.52 -8.83 -2.61
N ILE A 73 -0.97 -9.83 -3.31
CA ILE A 73 0.47 -9.92 -3.58
C ILE A 73 0.89 -8.75 -4.47
N TYR A 74 0.23 -8.59 -5.62
CA TYR A 74 0.57 -7.49 -6.53
C TYR A 74 0.29 -6.12 -5.92
N GLY A 75 -0.77 -6.00 -5.12
CA GLY A 75 -1.07 -4.78 -4.39
C GLY A 75 0.01 -4.40 -3.39
N THR A 76 0.52 -5.39 -2.65
CA THR A 76 1.63 -5.20 -1.71
C THR A 76 2.91 -4.78 -2.43
N LEU A 77 3.24 -5.45 -3.54
CA LEU A 77 4.44 -5.14 -4.34
C LEU A 77 4.39 -3.72 -4.88
N ILE A 78 3.28 -3.34 -5.51
CA ILE A 78 3.06 -1.97 -6.02
C ILE A 78 3.10 -0.97 -4.86
N GLY A 79 2.46 -1.30 -3.74
CA GLY A 79 2.37 -0.44 -2.58
C GLY A 79 3.70 -0.19 -1.87
N THR A 80 4.67 -1.10 -2.02
CA THR A 80 6.01 -0.99 -1.43
C THR A 80 6.94 -0.07 -2.24
N ILE A 81 6.67 0.15 -3.54
CA ILE A 81 7.56 0.90 -4.44
C ILE A 81 7.91 2.30 -3.89
N PRO A 82 6.97 3.12 -3.38
CA PRO A 82 7.30 4.43 -2.82
C PRO A 82 8.28 4.36 -1.65
N GLY A 83 8.08 3.41 -0.71
CA GLY A 83 8.98 3.19 0.42
C GLY A 83 10.38 2.75 -0.01
N LEU A 84 10.46 1.82 -0.97
CA LEU A 84 11.74 1.41 -1.56
C LEU A 84 12.49 2.56 -2.22
N ILE A 85 11.79 3.43 -2.94
CA ILE A 85 12.39 4.63 -3.56
C ILE A 85 12.91 5.59 -2.47
N LYS A 86 12.12 5.82 -1.41
CA LYS A 86 12.51 6.69 -0.29
C LYS A 86 13.79 6.16 0.37
N GLU A 87 13.82 4.90 0.78
CA GLU A 87 15.00 4.28 1.41
C GLU A 87 16.21 4.29 0.48
N GLY A 88 15.98 4.11 -0.83
CA GLY A 88 17.02 4.23 -1.85
C GLY A 88 17.64 5.63 -1.91
N ILE A 89 16.82 6.69 -1.79
CA ILE A 89 17.26 8.08 -1.74
C ILE A 89 17.98 8.35 -0.41
N ASP A 90 17.42 7.92 0.72
CA ASP A 90 18.02 8.11 2.05
C ASP A 90 19.38 7.40 2.16
N GLY A 91 19.55 6.27 1.48
CA GLY A 91 20.83 5.60 1.29
C GLY A 91 21.90 6.48 0.63
N THR A 92 21.51 7.46 -0.18
CA THR A 92 22.44 8.41 -0.80
C THR A 92 22.65 9.70 0.00
N CYS A 93 21.94 9.92 1.11
CA CYS A 93 21.98 11.19 1.85
C CYS A 93 23.03 11.15 2.97
N ARG A 94 23.81 12.23 3.14
CA ARG A 94 24.97 12.26 4.07
C ARG A 94 24.56 12.16 5.54
N GLY A 95 23.34 12.60 5.88
CA GLY A 95 22.78 12.55 7.23
C GLY A 95 21.90 11.33 7.51
N GLY A 96 21.60 10.52 6.49
CA GLY A 96 20.74 9.34 6.57
C GLY A 96 21.42 8.06 6.08
N GLY A 97 20.62 7.02 5.88
CA GLY A 97 21.05 5.77 5.26
C GLY A 97 19.85 4.91 4.92
N PHE A 98 20.05 3.94 4.02
CA PHE A 98 19.01 2.98 3.69
C PHE A 98 18.76 2.10 4.90
N SER A 99 17.51 2.03 5.34
CA SER A 99 17.11 1.23 6.48
C SER A 99 16.22 0.09 6.02
N TYR A 100 16.73 -1.13 6.17
CA TYR A 100 15.93 -2.31 5.87
C TYR A 100 14.72 -2.46 6.82
N LYS A 101 14.80 -1.88 8.03
CA LYS A 101 13.70 -1.92 9.00
C LYS A 101 12.54 -1.02 8.56
N ASP A 102 12.86 0.13 7.98
CA ASP A 102 11.88 1.03 7.35
C ASP A 102 11.24 0.37 6.14
N LEU A 103 12.04 -0.24 5.28
CA LEU A 103 11.51 -1.00 4.15
C LEU A 103 10.58 -2.15 4.59
N VAL A 104 10.91 -2.85 5.68
CA VAL A 104 10.03 -3.89 6.25
C VAL A 104 8.73 -3.28 6.78
N ALA A 105 8.79 -2.12 7.44
CA ALA A 105 7.60 -1.41 7.89
C ALA A 105 6.72 -0.97 6.71
N ASP A 106 7.33 -0.52 5.61
CA ASP A 106 6.64 -0.18 4.36
C ASP A 106 5.95 -1.39 3.74
N VAL A 107 6.64 -2.53 3.63
CA VAL A 107 6.05 -3.79 3.15
C VAL A 107 4.88 -4.22 4.03
N ALA A 108 5.03 -4.16 5.36
CA ALA A 108 3.97 -4.53 6.30
C ALA A 108 2.74 -3.60 6.19
N GLY A 109 2.98 -2.30 6.01
CA GLY A 109 1.94 -1.31 5.75
C GLY A 109 1.19 -1.63 4.46
N ALA A 110 1.92 -1.75 3.35
CA ALA A 110 1.37 -2.07 2.05
C ALA A 110 0.56 -3.39 2.06
N LEU A 111 1.09 -4.42 2.72
CA LEU A 111 0.37 -5.70 2.88
C LEU A 111 -0.94 -5.51 3.63
N THR A 112 -0.93 -4.75 4.73
CA THR A 112 -2.12 -4.45 5.53
C THR A 112 -3.19 -3.75 4.68
N GLY A 113 -2.79 -2.72 3.93
CA GLY A 113 -3.69 -2.00 3.02
C GLY A 113 -4.27 -2.88 1.93
N ALA A 114 -3.44 -3.74 1.34
CA ALA A 114 -3.83 -4.68 0.31
C ALA A 114 -4.84 -5.71 0.83
N LEU A 115 -4.61 -6.27 2.02
CA LEU A 115 -5.52 -7.20 2.69
C LEU A 115 -6.87 -6.56 3.01
N LEU A 116 -6.88 -5.36 3.60
CA LEU A 116 -8.11 -4.64 3.95
C LEU A 116 -8.95 -4.33 2.71
N THR A 117 -8.29 -3.94 1.62
CA THR A 117 -8.96 -3.65 0.35
C THR A 117 -9.52 -4.91 -0.28
N ASN A 118 -8.75 -5.99 -0.33
CA ASN A 118 -9.22 -7.26 -0.84
C ASN A 118 -10.43 -7.76 -0.05
N TRP A 119 -10.38 -7.70 1.28
CA TRP A 119 -11.51 -8.04 2.15
C TRP A 119 -12.74 -7.18 1.86
N ALA A 120 -12.58 -5.86 1.76
CA ALA A 120 -13.68 -4.94 1.46
C ALA A 120 -14.32 -5.20 0.08
N ILE A 121 -13.50 -5.50 -0.94
CA ILE A 121 -13.96 -5.86 -2.28
C ILE A 121 -14.73 -7.18 -2.26
N SER A 122 -14.18 -8.22 -1.64
CA SER A 122 -14.84 -9.53 -1.52
C SER A 122 -16.18 -9.43 -0.79
N TYR A 123 -16.21 -8.75 0.36
CA TYR A 123 -17.44 -8.50 1.10
C TYR A 123 -18.51 -7.77 0.25
N SER A 124 -18.10 -6.80 -0.58
CA SER A 124 -19.02 -6.10 -1.49
C SER A 124 -19.51 -6.95 -2.67
N ARG A 125 -18.70 -7.91 -3.14
CA ARG A 125 -19.05 -8.87 -4.21
C ARG A 125 -20.06 -9.90 -3.69
N ASP A 126 -19.87 -10.40 -2.48
CA ASP A 126 -20.76 -11.39 -1.85
C ASP A 126 -22.13 -10.79 -1.50
N GLY A 127 -22.17 -9.54 -1.04
CA GLY A 127 -23.42 -8.82 -0.78
C GLY A 127 -24.29 -8.59 -2.02
N ARG A 128 -23.74 -8.71 -3.23
CA ARG A 128 -24.46 -8.55 -4.51
C ARG A 128 -24.79 -9.88 -5.22
N SER A 129 -24.24 -11.01 -4.77
CA SER A 129 -24.41 -12.33 -5.41
C SER A 129 -25.58 -13.17 -4.87
N ARG A 130 -26.52 -12.57 -4.12
CA ARG A 130 -27.78 -13.22 -3.74
C ARG A 130 -28.85 -13.14 -4.85
N THR A 131 -28.48 -13.34 -6.10
CA THR A 131 -29.45 -13.58 -7.18
C THR A 131 -29.45 -15.08 -7.46
N VAL A 132 -30.30 -15.81 -6.74
CA VAL A 132 -30.63 -17.20 -7.07
C VAL A 132 -31.43 -17.16 -8.37
N ALA A 133 -30.77 -17.38 -9.50
CA ALA A 133 -31.46 -17.54 -10.77
C ALA A 133 -31.94 -18.98 -10.89
N ILE A 134 -33.26 -19.19 -10.76
CA ILE A 134 -33.89 -20.47 -11.07
C ILE A 134 -34.01 -20.56 -12.60
N SER A 135 -33.16 -21.37 -13.23
CA SER A 135 -33.28 -21.70 -14.65
C SER A 135 -34.21 -22.90 -14.81
N TYR A 136 -35.35 -22.70 -15.47
CA TYR A 136 -36.22 -23.80 -15.89
C TYR A 136 -35.81 -24.25 -17.30
N SER A 137 -35.16 -25.40 -17.43
CA SER A 137 -35.01 -26.05 -18.72
C SER A 137 -36.28 -26.83 -19.05
N ARG A 138 -37.10 -26.33 -19.97
CA ARG A 138 -38.08 -27.18 -20.67
C ARG A 138 -37.38 -27.83 -21.86
N ARG A 139 -36.81 -29.02 -21.65
CA ARG A 139 -36.61 -29.96 -22.75
C ARG A 139 -37.82 -30.92 -22.71
N PHE A 140 -38.60 -30.87 -23.78
CA PHE A 140 -39.65 -31.84 -24.10
C PHE A 140 -39.03 -33.17 -24.50
#